data_AF-A0A1I7ES36-F1
#
_entry.id   AF-A0A1I7ES36-F1
#
_cell.length_a   1.000
_cell.length_b   1.000
_cell.length_c   1.000
_cell.angle_alpha   90.00
_cell.angle_beta   90.00
_cell.angle_gamma   90.00
#
_symmetry.space_group_name_H-M   'P 1'
#
loop_
_entity.id
_entity.type
_entity.pdbx_description
1 polymer ?
#
loop_
_entity_poly.entity_id
_entity_poly.type
_entity_poly.pdbx_seq_one_letter_code
_entity_poly.pdbx_strand_id
1 'polypeptide(L)'
;MSLIADAAGIAIDTLYCYFPSKTELMVEIVKTTAQREVDVVAGIAMRDGTARERLGAAAWTFPRRALRRHRLTYALVAEPVEPDAEAARMVYCRALSRVFKTIIEQGIATGEFPPRTQGLQPIA
;
A
#
# COMPACT_ATOMS: atom_id res chain seq x y z
N MET A 1 -17.42 16.50 -5.13
CA MET A 1 -16.74 17.55 -4.37
C MET A 1 -17.68 18.18 -3.34
N SER A 2 -18.84 18.76 -3.72
CA SER A 2 -19.83 19.31 -2.75
C SER A 2 -20.17 18.35 -1.60
N LEU A 3 -20.66 17.14 -1.88
CA LEU A 3 -20.97 16.16 -0.81
C LEU A 3 -19.79 15.84 0.12
N ILE A 4 -18.55 15.92 -0.40
CA ILE A 4 -17.34 15.67 0.39
C ILE A 4 -17.04 16.88 1.29
N ALA A 5 -17.20 18.09 0.76
CA ALA A 5 -17.05 19.33 1.53
C ALA A 5 -18.08 19.41 2.66
N ASP A 6 -19.36 19.08 2.36
CA ASP A 6 -20.44 19.03 3.35
C ASP A 6 -20.16 18.00 4.44
N ALA A 7 -19.74 16.78 4.07
CA ALA A 7 -19.39 15.74 5.03
C ALA A 7 -18.16 16.09 5.89
N ALA A 8 -17.23 16.89 5.35
CA ALA A 8 -16.05 17.37 6.06
C ALA A 8 -16.32 18.67 6.86
N GLY A 9 -17.50 19.27 6.74
CA GLY A 9 -17.86 20.52 7.42
C GLY A 9 -17.05 21.74 6.94
N ILE A 10 -16.59 21.73 5.69
CA ILE A 10 -15.79 22.80 5.09
C ILE A 10 -16.50 23.42 3.88
N ALA A 11 -16.13 24.65 3.52
CA ALA A 11 -16.59 25.26 2.29
C ALA A 11 -16.04 24.49 1.07
N ILE A 12 -16.85 24.40 0.00
CA ILE A 12 -16.44 23.73 -1.24
C ILE A 12 -15.21 24.40 -1.86
N ASP A 13 -15.09 25.72 -1.77
CA ASP A 13 -13.94 26.47 -2.27
C ASP A 13 -12.66 26.11 -1.51
N THR A 14 -12.75 25.88 -0.20
CA THR A 14 -11.62 25.38 0.59
C THR A 14 -11.17 24.02 0.06
N LEU A 15 -12.10 23.12 -0.26
CA LEU A 15 -11.75 21.81 -0.82
C LEU A 15 -11.04 21.95 -2.19
N TYR A 16 -11.51 22.86 -3.04
CA TYR A 16 -10.88 23.13 -4.34
C TYR A 16 -9.49 23.79 -4.23
N CYS A 17 -9.23 24.58 -3.18
CA CYS A 17 -7.88 25.12 -2.93
C CYS A 17 -6.83 24.03 -2.69
N TYR A 18 -7.22 22.92 -2.04
CA TYR A 18 -6.32 21.79 -1.78
C TYR A 18 -6.33 20.76 -2.90
N PHE A 19 -7.50 20.54 -3.51
CA PHE A 19 -7.71 19.53 -4.54
C PHE A 19 -8.49 20.15 -5.71
N PRO A 20 -7.79 20.74 -6.69
CA PRO A 20 -8.35 21.29 -7.92
C PRO A 20 -9.35 20.37 -8.63
N SER A 21 -9.19 19.05 -8.52
CA SER A 21 -10.09 18.07 -9.12
C SER A 21 -10.42 16.90 -8.20
N LYS A 22 -11.53 16.20 -8.49
CA LYS A 22 -11.87 14.93 -7.86
C LYS A 22 -10.76 13.89 -8.07
N THR A 23 -10.14 13.89 -9.24
CA THR A 23 -9.03 13.00 -9.60
C THR A 23 -7.82 13.22 -8.69
N GLU A 24 -7.43 14.48 -8.48
CA GLU A 24 -6.32 14.81 -7.57
C GLU A 24 -6.61 14.42 -6.13
N LEU A 25 -7.84 14.65 -5.66
CA LEU A 25 -8.29 14.17 -4.35
C LEU A 25 -8.17 12.64 -4.25
N MET A 26 -8.60 11.91 -5.28
CA MET A 26 -8.51 10.44 -5.32
C MET A 26 -7.05 9.97 -5.31
N VAL A 27 -6.18 10.60 -6.11
CA VAL A 27 -4.74 10.32 -6.13
C VAL A 27 -4.13 10.53 -4.74
N GLU A 28 -4.48 11.62 -4.06
CA GLU A 28 -3.95 11.89 -2.72
C GLU A 28 -4.48 10.88 -1.69
N ILE A 29 -5.75 10.49 -1.78
CA ILE A 29 -6.32 9.43 -0.94
C ILE A 29 -5.57 8.11 -1.15
N VAL A 30 -5.26 7.73 -2.40
CA VAL A 30 -4.45 6.53 -2.71
C VAL A 30 -3.08 6.68 -2.06
N LYS A 31 -2.37 7.78 -2.31
CA LYS A 31 -1.01 8.01 -1.78
C LYS A 31 -0.95 7.95 -0.26
N THR A 32 -1.81 8.70 0.42
CA THR A 32 -1.83 8.78 1.88
C THR A 32 -2.23 7.44 2.51
N THR A 33 -3.16 6.69 1.90
CA THR A 33 -3.55 5.37 2.40
C THR A 33 -2.44 4.34 2.16
N ALA A 34 -1.88 4.33 0.96
CA ALA A 34 -0.77 3.48 0.57
C ALA A 34 0.46 3.66 1.47
N GLN A 35 0.88 4.91 1.69
CA GLN A 35 2.08 5.21 2.47
C GLN A 35 1.98 4.65 3.88
N ARG A 36 0.83 4.84 4.56
CA ARG A 36 0.61 4.30 5.90
C ARG A 36 0.75 2.79 5.97
N GLU A 37 0.30 2.07 4.94
CA GLU A 37 0.44 0.61 4.91
C GLU A 37 1.88 0.19 4.60
N VAL A 38 2.59 0.89 3.72
CA VAL A 38 4.03 0.65 3.49
C VAL A 38 4.82 0.87 4.77
N ASP A 39 4.57 1.96 5.49
CA ASP A 39 5.28 2.30 6.75
C ASP A 39 5.09 1.21 7.82
N VAL A 40 3.90 0.63 7.90
CA VAL A 40 3.61 -0.46 8.84
C VAL A 40 4.38 -1.73 8.47
N VAL A 41 4.36 -2.11 7.19
CA VAL A 41 5.05 -3.33 6.71
C VAL A 41 6.57 -3.14 6.80
N ALA A 42 7.08 -1.96 6.47
CA ALA A 42 8.48 -1.59 6.63
C ALA A 42 8.89 -1.62 8.12
N GLY A 43 8.05 -1.10 9.01
CA GLY A 43 8.26 -1.19 10.45
C GLY A 43 8.39 -2.63 10.93
N ILE A 44 7.58 -3.56 10.40
CA ILE A 44 7.68 -5.00 10.71
C ILE A 44 9.00 -5.59 10.20
N ALA A 45 9.43 -5.20 9.00
CA ALA A 45 10.70 -5.65 8.43
C ALA A 45 11.93 -5.24 9.29
N MET A 46 11.81 -4.13 10.03
CA MET A 46 12.87 -3.61 10.90
C MET A 46 12.84 -4.17 12.33
N ARG A 47 11.85 -4.97 12.71
CA ARG A 47 11.76 -5.57 14.06
C ARG A 47 12.81 -6.65 14.27
N ASP A 48 13.18 -6.89 15.52
CA ASP A 48 14.00 -8.04 15.89
C ASP A 48 13.29 -9.38 15.57
N GLY A 49 14.09 -10.44 15.42
CA GLY A 49 13.63 -11.78 15.06
C GLY A 49 14.21 -12.26 13.73
N THR A 50 13.91 -13.52 13.40
CA THR A 50 14.33 -14.19 12.17
C THR A 50 13.65 -13.57 10.94
N ALA A 51 14.30 -13.63 9.77
CA ALA A 51 13.68 -13.22 8.52
C ALA A 51 12.37 -13.97 8.25
N ARG A 52 12.25 -15.24 8.68
CA ARG A 52 11.00 -16.01 8.61
C ARG A 52 9.87 -15.41 9.44
N GLU A 53 10.15 -15.01 10.68
CA GLU A 53 9.16 -14.36 11.56
C GLU A 53 8.73 -13.00 11.01
N ARG A 54 9.68 -12.20 10.53
CA ARG A 54 9.39 -10.88 9.92
C ARG A 54 8.54 -11.03 8.66
N LEU A 55 8.86 -12.00 7.80
CA LEU A 55 8.11 -12.28 6.59
C LEU A 55 6.67 -12.73 6.90
N GLY A 56 6.52 -13.66 7.85
CA GLY A 56 5.20 -14.12 8.30
C GLY A 56 4.37 -12.99 8.91
N ALA A 57 4.97 -12.16 9.76
CA ALA A 57 4.31 -11.00 10.35
C ALA A 57 3.90 -9.96 9.29
N ALA A 58 4.75 -9.67 8.31
CA ALA A 58 4.44 -8.77 7.20
C ALA A 58 3.29 -9.32 6.35
N ALA A 59 3.36 -10.60 5.97
CA ALA A 59 2.34 -11.28 5.17
C ALA A 59 1.00 -11.44 5.90
N TRP A 60 0.99 -11.50 7.23
CA TRP A 60 -0.24 -11.58 8.03
C TRP A 60 -0.85 -10.21 8.33
N THR A 61 -0.01 -9.19 8.51
CA THR A 61 -0.46 -7.84 8.87
C THR A 61 -1.11 -7.14 7.68
N PHE A 62 -0.56 -7.32 6.47
CA PHE A 62 -1.08 -6.70 5.27
C PHE A 62 -2.55 -7.07 4.97
N PRO A 63 -2.94 -8.36 4.91
CA PRO A 63 -4.33 -8.76 4.67
C PRO A 63 -5.26 -8.35 5.81
N ARG A 64 -4.84 -8.50 7.08
CA ARG A 64 -5.69 -8.14 8.24
C ARG A 64 -6.01 -6.64 8.28
N ARG A 65 -5.10 -5.79 7.83
CA ARG A 65 -5.32 -4.34 7.74
C ARG A 65 -6.13 -3.96 6.52
N ALA A 66 -5.86 -4.59 5.37
CA ALA A 66 -6.67 -4.45 4.17
C ALA A 66 -8.15 -4.80 4.43
N LEU A 67 -8.41 -5.86 5.20
CA LEU A 67 -9.76 -6.31 5.57
C LEU A 67 -10.45 -5.41 6.62
N ARG A 68 -9.72 -4.65 7.45
CA ARG A 68 -10.32 -3.78 8.49
C ARG A 68 -10.75 -2.40 7.98
N ARG A 69 -10.20 -1.91 6.87
CA ARG A 69 -10.54 -0.61 6.24
C ARG A 69 -11.43 -0.77 5.00
N HIS A 70 -12.28 -1.80 5.04
CA HIS A 70 -12.85 -2.54 3.90
C HIS A 70 -13.60 -1.73 2.83
N ARG A 71 -14.10 -0.53 3.11
CA ARG A 71 -14.90 0.24 2.12
C ARG A 71 -14.04 1.12 1.21
N LEU A 72 -12.96 1.69 1.71
CA LEU A 72 -12.12 2.61 0.93
C LEU A 72 -11.01 1.85 0.20
N THR A 73 -10.30 0.96 0.90
CA THR A 73 -9.16 0.22 0.30
C THR A 73 -9.61 -0.76 -0.77
N TYR A 74 -10.78 -1.39 -0.61
CA TYR A 74 -11.34 -2.28 -1.64
C TYR A 74 -11.82 -1.51 -2.86
N ALA A 75 -12.52 -0.37 -2.67
CA ALA A 75 -12.93 0.49 -3.77
C ALA A 75 -11.71 1.06 -4.53
N LEU A 76 -10.62 1.39 -3.84
CA LEU A 76 -9.39 1.87 -4.47
C LEU A 76 -8.61 0.78 -5.21
N VAL A 77 -8.88 -0.51 -4.98
CA VAL A 77 -8.15 -1.63 -5.58
C VAL A 77 -8.99 -2.39 -6.63
N ALA A 78 -10.30 -2.51 -6.43
CA ALA A 78 -11.19 -3.30 -7.28
C ALA A 78 -11.95 -2.47 -8.31
N GLU A 79 -12.18 -1.17 -8.07
CA GLU A 79 -12.90 -0.32 -9.02
C GLU A 79 -11.95 0.21 -10.11
N PRO A 80 -12.45 0.37 -11.35
CA PRO A 80 -11.72 1.11 -12.37
C PRO A 80 -11.54 2.55 -11.90
N VAL A 81 -10.28 2.94 -11.71
CA VAL A 81 -9.89 4.32 -11.35
C VAL A 81 -9.32 5.02 -12.57
N GLU A 82 -9.32 6.35 -12.53
CA GLU A 82 -8.66 7.14 -13.56
C GLU A 82 -7.15 6.83 -13.64
N PRO A 83 -6.50 6.98 -14.82
CA PRO A 83 -5.12 6.58 -15.05
C PRO A 83 -4.11 7.09 -14.00
N ASP A 84 -4.30 8.32 -13.50
CA ASP A 84 -3.40 8.93 -12.52
C ASP A 84 -3.48 8.25 -11.14
N ALA A 85 -4.68 7.82 -10.74
CA ALA A 85 -4.87 7.05 -9.52
C ALA A 85 -4.31 5.63 -9.67
N GLU A 86 -4.42 5.02 -10.86
CA GLU A 86 -3.79 3.73 -11.15
C GLU A 86 -2.26 3.82 -11.09
N ALA A 87 -1.67 4.91 -11.60
CA ALA A 87 -0.24 5.16 -11.47
C ALA A 87 0.20 5.23 -10.00
N ALA A 88 -0.58 5.87 -9.12
CA ALA A 88 -0.32 5.90 -7.68
C ALA A 88 -0.41 4.51 -7.04
N ARG A 89 -1.37 3.67 -7.46
CA ARG A 89 -1.46 2.26 -7.02
C ARG A 89 -0.24 1.44 -7.44
N MET A 90 0.26 1.61 -8.66
CA MET A 90 1.47 0.92 -9.10
C MET A 90 2.70 1.34 -8.28
N VAL A 91 2.81 2.62 -7.91
CA VAL A 91 3.88 3.10 -7.00
C VAL A 91 3.80 2.37 -5.65
N TYR A 92 2.61 2.22 -5.09
CA TYR A 92 2.37 1.47 -3.87
C TYR A 92 2.78 -0.01 -3.99
N CYS A 93 2.31 -0.71 -5.03
CA CYS A 93 2.66 -2.11 -5.26
C CYS A 93 4.18 -2.30 -5.37
N ARG A 94 4.88 -1.39 -6.06
CA ARG A 94 6.35 -1.41 -6.13
C ARG A 94 7.01 -1.18 -4.77
N ALA A 95 6.50 -0.25 -3.96
CA ALA A 95 7.03 0.02 -2.63
C ALA A 95 6.88 -1.20 -1.70
N LEU A 96 5.70 -1.82 -1.66
CA LEU A 96 5.48 -3.06 -0.90
C LEU A 96 6.38 -4.19 -1.39
N SER A 97 6.46 -4.40 -2.71
CA SER A 97 7.32 -5.44 -3.29
C SER A 97 8.78 -5.29 -2.86
N ARG A 98 9.30 -4.05 -2.76
CA ARG A 98 10.64 -3.79 -2.25
C ARG A 98 10.81 -4.22 -0.79
N VAL A 99 9.85 -3.93 0.09
CA VAL A 99 9.92 -4.34 1.50
C VAL A 99 9.99 -5.86 1.63
N PHE A 100 9.11 -6.59 0.93
CA PHE A 100 9.15 -8.06 0.94
C PHE A 100 10.45 -8.61 0.35
N LYS A 101 10.93 -8.03 -0.76
CA LYS A 101 12.20 -8.40 -1.38
C LYS A 101 13.37 -8.25 -0.40
N THR A 102 13.42 -7.16 0.37
CA THR A 102 14.46 -6.93 1.38
C THR A 102 14.45 -8.00 2.47
N ILE A 103 13.28 -8.36 3.01
CA ILE A 103 13.18 -9.42 4.03
C ILE A 103 13.70 -10.76 3.47
N ILE A 104 13.31 -11.08 2.23
CA ILE A 104 13.74 -12.31 1.56
C ILE A 104 15.25 -12.32 1.34
N GLU A 105 15.83 -11.23 0.84
CA GLU A 105 17.27 -11.12 0.60
C GLU A 105 18.08 -11.23 1.89
N GLN A 106 17.61 -10.63 2.99
CA GLN A 106 18.21 -10.80 4.32
C GLN A 106 18.13 -12.25 4.80
N GLY A 107 16.99 -12.92 4.61
CA GLY A 107 16.84 -14.32 4.98
C GLY A 107 17.69 -15.27 4.14
N ILE A 108 17.94 -14.96 2.85
CA ILE A 108 18.89 -15.72 2.03
C ILE A 108 20.32 -15.50 2.53
N ALA A 109 20.71 -14.25 2.81
CA ALA A 109 22.07 -13.93 3.28
C ALA A 109 22.40 -14.56 4.64
N THR A 110 21.40 -14.73 5.51
CA THR A 110 21.53 -15.39 6.82
C THR A 110 21.35 -16.91 6.75
N GLY A 111 21.05 -17.47 5.58
CA GLY A 111 20.83 -18.91 5.39
C GLY A 111 19.48 -19.42 5.91
N GLU A 112 18.57 -18.54 6.33
CA GLU A 112 17.23 -18.88 6.78
C GLU A 112 16.27 -19.28 5.64
N PHE A 113 16.54 -18.77 4.43
CA PHE A 113 15.83 -19.11 3.20
C PHE A 113 16.77 -19.76 2.17
N PRO A 114 16.27 -20.71 1.37
CA PRO A 114 17.05 -21.27 0.29
C PRO A 114 17.41 -20.18 -0.73
N PRO A 115 18.61 -20.23 -1.34
CA PRO A 115 18.97 -19.33 -2.43
C PRO A 115 17.92 -19.44 -3.53
N ARG A 116 17.53 -18.29 -4.09
CA ARG A 116 16.41 -18.16 -5.03
C ARG A 116 16.52 -19.20 -6.15
N THR A 117 15.71 -20.25 -6.08
CA THR A 117 15.50 -21.16 -7.21
C THR A 117 14.80 -20.36 -8.30
N GLN A 118 15.36 -20.42 -9.50
CA GLN A 118 15.01 -19.65 -10.68
C GLN A 118 13.50 -19.75 -11.00
N GLY A 119 12.81 -18.60 -11.03
CA GLY A 119 11.50 -18.44 -11.70
C GLY A 119 10.26 -18.38 -10.80
N LEU A 120 10.01 -17.24 -10.13
CA LEU A 120 8.63 -16.81 -9.91
C LEU A 120 8.08 -16.35 -11.27
N GLN A 121 7.39 -17.23 -11.98
CA GLN A 121 6.60 -16.85 -13.16
C GLN A 121 5.56 -15.81 -12.72
N PRO A 122 5.35 -14.72 -13.48
CA PRO A 122 4.30 -13.75 -13.18
C PRO A 122 2.95 -14.49 -13.13
N ILE A 123 2.14 -14.19 -12.11
CA ILE A 123 0.74 -14.62 -12.09
C ILE A 123 0.04 -13.82 -13.19
N ALA A 124 -0.44 -14.53 -14.21
CA ALA A 124 -1.21 -13.99 -15.33
C ALA A 124 -2.56 -13.41 -14.88
#